data_AF-D3UZZ9-F1
#
_entry.id   AF-D3UZZ9-F1
#
_cell.length_a   1.000
_cell.length_b   1.000
_cell.length_c   1.000
_cell.angle_alpha   90.00
_cell.angle_beta   90.00
_cell.angle_gamma   90.00
#
_symmetry.space_group_name_H-M   'P 1'
#
loop_
_entity.id
_entity.type
_entity.pdbx_description
1 polymer ?
#
loop_
_entity_poly.entity_id
_entity_poly.type
_entity_poly.pdbx_seq_one_letter_code
_entity_poly.pdbx_strand_id
1 'polypeptide(L)'
;MIRITRTVAHESAQSEYLLRHYDALHSALVQHLPINFSTLFAKPAKSSDGAIEWYSDLQGQPVPFAQLSAIERDKIQTQIARQLAVLARLREQLSEKEGVDNELLTLLGKISQFPAEEHIWSVDNQPVILWEPMNESASQNIAGNPDFVASQPEQKRKPRWLWWLLLLLFILLLLWLLRGCLPRNHTHIAIKQPNPPVAVKPPQVKPVEQPIKQPIEQPAPTVPEVKPEAVVLSPPADVRKLCPSQRKRNQAPEVVVVNEMVPTTL
;
A
#
# COMPACT_ATOMS: atom_id res chain seq x y z
N MET A 1 -20.91 -13.92 14.30
CA MET A 1 -20.09 -13.86 13.07
C MET A 1 -20.42 -12.59 12.31
N ILE A 2 -19.43 -11.75 12.05
CA ILE A 2 -19.54 -10.48 11.34
C ILE A 2 -18.77 -10.53 10.03
N ARG A 3 -19.20 -9.79 9.00
CA ARG A 3 -18.43 -9.63 7.76
C ARG A 3 -17.38 -8.54 7.94
N ILE A 4 -16.12 -8.88 7.70
CA ILE A 4 -14.96 -7.97 7.78
C ILE A 4 -14.86 -7.14 6.50
N THR A 5 -14.76 -7.83 5.37
CA THR A 5 -14.55 -7.21 4.06
C THR A 5 -14.93 -8.17 2.93
N ARG A 6 -14.88 -7.67 1.70
CA ARG A 6 -15.15 -8.42 0.47
C ARG A 6 -14.05 -8.13 -0.54
N THR A 7 -13.40 -9.17 -1.07
CA THR A 7 -12.39 -9.04 -2.13
C THR A 7 -12.95 -9.48 -3.48
N VAL A 8 -12.74 -8.64 -4.49
CA VAL A 8 -13.26 -8.76 -5.87
C VAL A 8 -12.14 -8.91 -6.88
N ALA A 9 -11.16 -9.79 -6.63
CA ALA A 9 -9.96 -9.80 -7.48
C ALA A 9 -9.17 -11.11 -7.42
N HIS A 10 -9.81 -12.26 -7.68
CA HIS A 10 -9.09 -13.53 -7.70
C HIS A 10 -9.28 -14.30 -8.99
N GLU A 11 -8.18 -14.89 -9.43
CA GLU A 11 -8.21 -16.04 -10.31
C GLU A 11 -8.99 -17.16 -9.61
N SER A 12 -9.98 -17.72 -10.30
CA SER A 12 -10.92 -18.70 -9.71
C SER A 12 -10.24 -19.85 -8.95
N ALA A 13 -9.05 -20.27 -9.40
CA ALA A 13 -8.25 -21.31 -8.76
C ALA A 13 -7.75 -20.93 -7.35
N GLN A 14 -7.36 -19.67 -7.12
CA GLN A 14 -6.88 -19.21 -5.81
C GLN A 14 -8.03 -19.13 -4.80
N SER A 15 -9.16 -18.58 -5.22
CA SER A 15 -10.40 -18.58 -4.42
C SER A 15 -10.81 -19.99 -4.02
N GLU A 16 -10.75 -20.93 -4.96
CA GLU A 16 -11.08 -22.33 -4.70
C GLU A 16 -10.09 -22.99 -3.75
N TYR A 17 -8.79 -22.71 -3.89
CA TYR A 17 -7.77 -23.15 -2.94
C TYR A 17 -8.08 -22.68 -1.51
N LEU A 18 -8.34 -21.39 -1.32
CA LEU A 18 -8.69 -20.82 -0.01
C LEU A 18 -9.90 -21.52 0.60
N LEU A 19 -11.00 -21.62 -0.16
CA LEU A 19 -12.23 -22.23 0.33
C LEU A 19 -12.02 -23.70 0.73
N ARG A 20 -11.24 -24.46 -0.05
CA ARG A 20 -10.99 -25.88 0.21
C ARG A 20 -10.10 -26.13 1.43
N HIS A 21 -9.09 -25.29 1.66
CA HIS A 21 -8.08 -25.55 2.70
C HIS A 21 -8.43 -24.87 4.04
N TYR A 22 -9.47 -24.02 4.08
CA TYR A 22 -9.87 -23.34 5.32
C TYR A 22 -10.25 -24.31 6.42
N ASP A 23 -11.08 -25.32 6.12
CA ASP A 23 -11.58 -26.23 7.16
C ASP A 23 -10.46 -27.11 7.72
N ALA A 24 -9.49 -27.51 6.89
CA ALA A 24 -8.29 -28.22 7.32
C ALA A 24 -7.41 -27.34 8.22
N LEU A 25 -7.19 -26.08 7.83
CA LEU A 25 -6.49 -25.08 8.65
C LEU A 25 -7.17 -24.91 10.01
N HIS A 26 -8.47 -24.61 9.99
CA HIS A 26 -9.24 -24.30 11.20
C HIS A 26 -9.25 -25.51 12.15
N SER A 27 -9.44 -26.71 11.61
CA SER A 27 -9.39 -27.95 12.40
C SER A 27 -8.03 -28.15 13.07
N ALA A 28 -6.93 -27.92 12.34
CA ALA A 28 -5.58 -28.04 12.89
C ALA A 28 -5.31 -27.00 14.00
N LEU A 29 -5.81 -25.76 13.84
CA LEU A 29 -5.67 -24.73 14.86
C LEU A 29 -6.44 -25.11 16.13
N VAL A 30 -7.70 -25.52 16.02
CA VAL A 30 -8.53 -25.89 17.18
C VAL A 30 -8.01 -27.15 17.87
N GLN A 31 -7.40 -28.08 17.14
CA GLN A 31 -6.85 -29.31 17.70
C GLN A 31 -5.59 -29.08 18.54
N HIS A 32 -4.75 -28.12 18.15
CA HIS A 32 -3.41 -27.97 18.72
C HIS A 32 -3.21 -26.67 19.52
N LEU A 33 -4.10 -25.69 19.39
CA LEU A 33 -3.93 -24.37 19.97
C LEU A 33 -5.16 -23.93 20.76
N PRO A 34 -4.98 -22.98 21.70
CA PRO A 34 -6.12 -22.40 22.40
C PRO A 34 -7.05 -21.63 21.46
N ILE A 35 -8.29 -21.39 21.92
CA ILE A 35 -9.37 -20.80 21.12
C ILE A 35 -9.05 -19.43 20.52
N ASN A 36 -8.13 -18.65 21.09
CA ASN A 36 -7.75 -17.35 20.55
C ASN A 36 -6.99 -17.43 19.21
N PHE A 37 -6.56 -18.62 18.79
CA PHE A 37 -5.96 -18.85 17.46
C PHE A 37 -7.02 -19.16 16.40
N SER A 38 -8.19 -19.69 16.77
CA SER A 38 -9.24 -20.01 15.79
C SER A 38 -9.92 -18.77 15.23
N THR A 39 -9.86 -17.64 15.96
CA THR A 39 -10.38 -16.34 15.54
C THR A 39 -9.34 -15.45 14.86
N LEU A 40 -8.07 -15.88 14.80
CA LEU A 40 -6.98 -15.10 14.20
C LEU A 40 -7.13 -14.97 12.68
N PHE A 41 -7.62 -16.02 12.01
CA PHE A 41 -7.82 -16.01 10.57
C PHE A 41 -9.28 -15.82 10.21
N ALA A 42 -9.55 -14.94 9.26
CA ALA A 42 -10.89 -14.74 8.74
C ALA A 42 -11.37 -15.95 7.94
N LYS A 43 -12.65 -16.30 8.11
CA LYS A 43 -13.30 -17.35 7.32
C LYS A 43 -13.65 -16.82 5.92
N PRO A 44 -13.17 -17.45 4.85
CA PRO A 44 -13.57 -17.12 3.49
C PRO A 44 -14.93 -17.76 3.17
N ALA A 45 -15.78 -17.03 2.47
CA ALA A 45 -17.03 -17.54 1.92
C ALA A 45 -17.21 -17.03 0.49
N LYS A 46 -17.70 -17.90 -0.40
CA LYS A 46 -17.95 -17.54 -1.79
C LYS A 46 -19.31 -16.84 -1.91
N SER A 47 -19.32 -15.64 -2.46
CA SER A 47 -20.53 -14.91 -2.84
C SER A 47 -21.08 -15.41 -4.19
N SER A 48 -22.36 -15.16 -4.46
CA SER A 48 -23.05 -15.59 -5.69
C SER A 48 -22.44 -15.02 -6.97
N ASP A 49 -21.82 -13.84 -6.87
CA ASP A 49 -21.13 -13.15 -7.95
C ASP A 49 -19.64 -13.54 -8.09
N GLY A 50 -19.19 -14.55 -7.32
CA GLY A 50 -17.83 -15.08 -7.39
C GLY A 50 -16.82 -14.34 -6.51
N ALA A 51 -17.20 -13.27 -5.82
CA ALA A 51 -16.33 -12.61 -4.85
C ALA A 51 -16.11 -13.46 -3.59
N ILE A 52 -15.02 -13.18 -2.87
CA ILE A 52 -14.78 -13.75 -1.55
C ILE A 52 -15.19 -12.75 -0.48
N GLU A 53 -16.08 -13.19 0.40
CA GLU A 53 -16.44 -12.47 1.62
C GLU A 53 -15.66 -13.06 2.80
N TRP A 54 -15.13 -12.17 3.63
CA TRP A 54 -14.32 -12.54 4.79
C TRP A 54 -15.10 -12.28 6.06
N TYR A 55 -15.16 -13.28 6.93
CA TYR A 55 -15.95 -13.23 8.15
C TYR A 55 -15.10 -13.51 9.40
N SER A 56 -15.48 -12.92 10.53
CA SER A 56 -14.89 -13.19 11.85
C SER A 56 -15.96 -13.59 12.84
N ASP A 57 -15.61 -14.47 13.79
CA ASP A 57 -16.47 -14.80 14.93
C ASP A 57 -16.37 -13.79 16.07
N LEU A 58 -15.40 -12.87 16.00
CA LEU A 58 -15.30 -11.76 16.93
C LEU A 58 -16.48 -10.79 16.75
N GLN A 59 -16.85 -10.16 17.86
CA GLN A 59 -17.92 -9.18 17.91
C GLN A 59 -17.28 -7.78 17.93
N GLY A 60 -17.86 -6.84 17.21
CA GLY A 60 -17.36 -5.46 17.13
C GLY A 60 -17.36 -4.93 15.70
N GLN A 61 -16.88 -3.70 15.54
CA GLN A 61 -16.71 -3.09 14.23
C GLN A 61 -15.32 -3.48 13.67
N PRO A 62 -15.24 -4.06 12.46
CA PRO A 62 -13.96 -4.29 11.80
C PRO A 62 -13.35 -2.97 11.35
N VAL A 63 -12.08 -2.76 11.70
CA VAL A 63 -11.28 -1.60 11.31
C VAL A 63 -10.03 -2.08 10.58
N PRO A 64 -9.77 -1.60 9.34
CA PRO A 64 -8.53 -1.92 8.62
C PRO A 64 -7.30 -1.47 9.39
N PHE A 65 -6.21 -2.25 9.33
CA PHE A 65 -4.97 -1.92 10.02
C PHE A 65 -4.43 -0.52 9.69
N ALA A 66 -4.54 -0.10 8.43
CA ALA A 66 -4.12 1.22 7.97
C ALA A 66 -4.89 2.39 8.61
N GLN A 67 -6.09 2.14 9.17
CA GLN A 67 -6.94 3.17 9.79
C GLN A 67 -6.73 3.28 11.32
N LEU A 68 -5.96 2.37 11.92
CA LEU A 68 -5.67 2.38 13.34
C LEU A 68 -4.68 3.50 13.70
N SER A 69 -4.71 3.97 14.94
CA SER A 69 -3.67 4.87 15.46
C SER A 69 -2.31 4.17 15.56
N ALA A 70 -1.21 4.93 15.66
CA ALA A 70 0.13 4.35 15.75
C ALA A 70 0.31 3.40 16.96
N ILE A 71 -0.30 3.75 18.11
CA ILE A 71 -0.25 2.93 19.34
C ILE A 71 -1.02 1.62 19.14
N GLU A 72 -2.21 1.69 18.54
CA GLU A 72 -3.01 0.49 18.26
C GLU A 72 -2.33 -0.42 17.23
N ARG A 73 -1.70 0.16 16.21
CA ARG A 73 -0.94 -0.60 15.21
C ARG A 73 0.21 -1.36 15.86
N ASP A 74 1.01 -0.73 16.70
CA ASP A 74 2.12 -1.39 17.42
C ASP A 74 1.63 -2.55 18.30
N LYS A 75 0.52 -2.33 19.02
CA LYS A 75 -0.13 -3.36 19.84
C LYS A 75 -0.59 -4.55 18.98
N ILE A 76 -1.29 -4.28 17.89
CA ILE A 76 -1.81 -5.31 16.96
C ILE A 76 -0.66 -6.07 16.30
N GLN A 77 0.38 -5.38 15.82
CA GLN A 77 1.58 -6.03 15.24
C GLN A 77 2.27 -6.94 16.26
N THR A 78 2.42 -6.47 17.50
CA THR A 78 3.02 -7.28 18.57
C THR A 78 2.17 -8.52 18.89
N GLN A 79 0.84 -8.41 18.88
CA GLN A 79 -0.07 -9.54 19.06
C GLN A 79 0.07 -10.55 17.92
N ILE A 80 0.05 -10.09 16.67
CA ILE A 80 0.22 -10.93 15.47
C ILE A 80 1.57 -11.64 15.53
N ALA A 81 2.67 -10.92 15.72
CA ALA A 81 4.01 -11.49 15.76
C ALA A 81 4.12 -12.60 16.82
N ARG A 82 3.51 -12.40 18.00
CA ARG A 82 3.47 -13.41 19.06
C ARG A 82 2.68 -14.64 18.65
N GLN A 83 1.52 -14.49 18.05
CA GLN A 83 0.68 -15.61 17.60
C GLN A 83 1.36 -16.39 16.47
N LEU A 84 1.92 -15.69 15.48
CA LEU A 84 2.64 -16.32 14.36
C LEU A 84 3.87 -17.10 14.84
N ALA A 85 4.60 -16.60 15.85
CA ALA A 85 5.71 -17.33 16.45
C ALA A 85 5.27 -18.65 17.11
N VAL A 86 4.06 -18.71 17.67
CA VAL A 86 3.49 -19.96 18.20
C VAL A 86 3.14 -20.92 17.06
N LEU A 87 2.57 -20.42 15.95
CA LEU A 87 2.30 -21.25 14.76
C LEU A 87 3.59 -21.82 14.16
N ALA A 88 4.65 -21.02 14.09
CA ALA A 88 5.96 -21.45 13.59
C ALA A 88 6.55 -22.59 14.44
N ARG A 89 6.45 -22.48 15.77
CA ARG A 89 6.88 -23.54 16.71
C ARG A 89 6.03 -24.80 16.58
N LEU A 90 4.71 -24.66 16.44
CA LEU A 90 3.82 -25.79 16.22
C LEU A 90 4.23 -26.59 14.97
N ARG A 91 4.55 -25.89 13.88
CA ARG A 91 5.05 -26.52 12.65
C ARG A 91 6.33 -27.31 12.90
N GLU A 92 7.29 -26.74 13.62
CA GLU A 92 8.55 -27.42 13.98
C GLU A 92 8.28 -28.69 14.79
N GLN A 93 7.45 -28.60 15.84
CA GLN A 93 7.07 -29.73 16.67
C GLN A 93 6.33 -30.84 15.92
N LEU A 94 5.53 -30.48 14.91
CA LEU A 94 4.84 -31.44 14.07
C LEU A 94 5.78 -32.06 13.02
N SER A 95 6.80 -31.34 12.56
CA SER A 95 7.77 -31.84 11.58
C SER A 95 8.70 -32.92 12.14
N GLU A 96 8.91 -32.95 13.45
CA GLU A 96 9.71 -33.98 14.14
C GLU A 96 8.94 -35.29 14.38
N LYS A 97 7.61 -35.28 14.22
CA LYS A 97 6.76 -36.45 14.43
C LYS A 97 6.58 -37.22 13.13
N GLU A 98 6.77 -38.54 13.19
CA GLU A 98 6.44 -39.41 12.07
C GLU A 98 4.92 -39.49 11.84
N GLY A 99 4.50 -39.55 10.56
CA GLY A 99 3.09 -39.71 10.18
C GLY A 99 2.27 -38.41 10.11
N VAL A 100 2.89 -37.23 10.24
CA VAL A 100 2.20 -35.94 10.01
C VAL A 100 2.07 -35.65 8.52
N ASP A 101 0.90 -35.13 8.13
CA ASP A 101 0.61 -34.71 6.76
C ASP A 101 1.51 -33.54 6.31
N ASN A 102 2.19 -33.71 5.17
CA ASN A 102 3.06 -32.70 4.58
C ASN A 102 2.27 -31.46 4.10
N GLU A 103 1.02 -31.65 3.68
CA GLU A 103 0.14 -30.56 3.27
C GLU A 103 -0.15 -29.61 4.44
N LEU A 104 -0.40 -30.17 5.63
CA LEU A 104 -0.59 -29.40 6.85
C LEU A 104 0.68 -28.63 7.25
N LEU A 105 1.86 -29.25 7.16
CA LEU A 105 3.13 -28.57 7.45
C LEU A 105 3.39 -27.41 6.48
N THR A 106 3.06 -27.61 5.20
CA THR A 106 3.15 -26.58 4.17
C THR A 106 2.19 -25.42 4.47
N LEU A 107 0.95 -25.75 4.85
CA LEU A 107 -0.07 -24.78 5.22
C LEU A 107 0.33 -23.96 6.45
N LEU A 108 0.78 -24.61 7.53
CA LEU A 108 1.32 -23.94 8.72
C LEU A 108 2.52 -23.05 8.39
N GLY A 109 3.37 -23.49 7.46
CA GLY A 109 4.51 -22.70 6.97
C GLY A 109 4.08 -21.42 6.26
N LYS A 110 3.00 -21.47 5.47
CA LYS A 110 2.45 -20.30 4.77
C LYS A 110 1.82 -19.31 5.76
N ILE A 111 0.98 -19.78 6.66
CA ILE A 111 0.21 -18.90 7.56
C ILE A 111 1.02 -18.37 8.75
N SER A 112 2.21 -18.89 8.99
CA SER A 112 3.13 -18.37 10.02
C SER A 112 3.95 -17.17 9.55
N GLN A 113 3.89 -16.83 8.27
CA GLN A 113 4.51 -15.63 7.74
C GLN A 113 3.72 -14.38 8.14
N PHE A 114 4.42 -13.26 8.33
CA PHE A 114 3.78 -12.01 8.65
C PHE A 114 2.99 -11.49 7.44
N PRO A 115 1.68 -11.19 7.59
CA PRO A 115 0.84 -10.76 6.48
C PRO A 115 1.10 -9.32 6.05
N ALA A 116 0.74 -8.98 4.81
CA ALA A 116 0.75 -7.60 4.33
C ALA A 116 -0.30 -6.76 5.07
N GLU A 117 -0.08 -5.45 5.19
CA GLU A 117 -0.92 -4.57 6.01
C GLU A 117 -2.39 -4.54 5.54
N GLU A 118 -2.63 -4.67 4.23
CA GLU A 118 -3.97 -4.72 3.63
C GLU A 118 -4.79 -5.96 4.05
N HIS A 119 -4.10 -7.00 4.50
CA HIS A 119 -4.72 -8.25 4.96
C HIS A 119 -4.96 -8.26 6.47
N ILE A 120 -4.56 -7.20 7.19
CA ILE A 120 -4.71 -7.09 8.63
C ILE A 120 -5.91 -6.21 8.98
N TRP A 121 -6.74 -6.73 9.87
CA TRP A 121 -7.89 -6.03 10.43
C TRP A 121 -7.87 -6.13 11.95
N SER A 122 -8.47 -5.15 12.61
CA SER A 122 -8.72 -5.15 14.05
C SER A 122 -10.22 -5.25 14.28
N VAL A 123 -10.63 -6.19 15.13
CA VAL A 123 -12.00 -6.29 15.65
C VAL A 123 -11.89 -6.27 17.16
N ASP A 124 -12.42 -5.23 17.81
CA ASP A 124 -12.37 -5.06 19.27
C ASP A 124 -10.94 -5.19 19.85
N ASN A 125 -9.97 -4.53 19.21
CA ASN A 125 -8.54 -4.58 19.54
C ASN A 125 -7.90 -5.99 19.47
N GLN A 126 -8.50 -6.91 18.72
CA GLN A 126 -7.93 -8.21 18.40
C GLN A 126 -7.58 -8.28 16.92
N PRO A 127 -6.42 -8.87 16.56
CA PRO A 127 -6.03 -9.02 15.17
C PRO A 127 -6.88 -10.08 14.46
N VAL A 128 -7.30 -9.77 13.24
CA VAL A 128 -7.88 -10.73 12.29
C VAL A 128 -7.16 -10.61 10.95
N ILE A 129 -6.66 -11.74 10.45
CA ILE A 129 -5.82 -11.83 9.25
C ILE A 129 -6.63 -12.48 8.13
N LEU A 130 -6.60 -11.87 6.95
CA LEU A 130 -7.03 -12.51 5.71
C LEU A 130 -5.87 -13.40 5.23
N TRP A 131 -6.08 -14.71 5.26
CA TRP A 131 -5.04 -15.72 4.94
C TRP A 131 -4.91 -16.01 3.44
N GLU A 132 -5.19 -15.01 2.62
CA GLU A 132 -4.91 -15.01 1.17
C GLU A 132 -3.48 -15.51 0.92
N PRO A 133 -3.24 -16.39 -0.08
CA PRO A 133 -1.88 -16.71 -0.49
C PRO A 133 -1.14 -15.42 -0.81
N MET A 134 -0.21 -15.08 0.08
CA MET A 134 0.67 -13.92 -0.01
C MET A 134 1.33 -13.95 -1.39
N ASN A 135 0.91 -13.06 -2.29
CA ASN A 135 1.65 -12.87 -3.53
C ASN A 135 3.01 -12.28 -3.14
N GLU A 136 4.10 -12.88 -3.61
CA GLU A 136 5.46 -12.33 -3.40
C GLU A 136 5.59 -10.88 -3.89
N SER A 137 4.62 -10.41 -4.69
CA SER A 137 4.49 -9.06 -5.21
C SER A 137 4.26 -7.98 -4.15
N ALA A 138 3.72 -8.31 -2.97
CA ALA A 138 3.49 -7.32 -1.90
C ALA A 138 4.78 -6.95 -1.14
N SER A 139 5.70 -7.91 -0.97
CA SER A 139 6.97 -7.68 -0.24
C SER A 139 7.99 -6.82 -0.99
N GLN A 140 7.83 -6.60 -2.30
CA GLN A 140 8.77 -5.80 -3.10
C GLN A 140 8.50 -4.29 -3.11
N ASN A 141 7.40 -3.82 -2.50
CA ASN A 141 7.07 -2.39 -2.46
C ASN A 141 7.44 -1.69 -1.14
N ILE A 142 8.02 -2.40 -0.16
CA ILE A 142 8.54 -1.81 1.08
C ILE A 142 10.06 -1.59 0.97
N ALA A 143 10.48 -0.92 -0.09
CA ALA A 143 11.81 -0.34 -0.20
C ALA A 143 11.72 0.96 -1.00
N GLY A 144 11.27 2.01 -0.31
CA GLY A 144 11.48 3.39 -0.73
C GLY A 144 10.29 4.05 -1.42
N ASN A 145 9.31 4.52 -0.64
CA ASN A 145 8.84 5.90 -0.79
C ASN A 145 8.08 6.36 0.47
N PRO A 146 8.48 7.44 1.15
CA PRO A 146 7.76 7.96 2.31
C PRO A 146 6.76 9.01 1.83
N ASP A 147 5.68 8.61 1.16
CA ASP A 147 4.56 9.53 0.86
C ASP A 147 3.36 8.73 0.37
N PHE A 148 2.54 8.22 1.30
CA PHE A 148 1.15 7.87 0.99
C PHE A 148 0.25 8.27 2.16
N VAL A 149 -0.01 9.57 2.23
CA VAL A 149 -1.17 10.16 2.88
C VAL A 149 -2.40 9.89 2.00
N ALA A 150 -3.44 9.34 2.62
CA ALA A 150 -4.87 9.40 2.29
C ALA A 150 -5.30 9.45 0.81
N SER A 151 -6.05 8.42 0.37
CA SER A 151 -7.26 8.62 -0.46
C SER A 151 -7.99 7.31 -0.80
N GLN A 152 -9.18 7.10 -0.24
CA GLN A 152 -10.36 6.84 -1.08
C GLN A 152 -10.92 8.21 -1.49
N PRO A 153 -11.51 8.42 -2.67
CA PRO A 153 -12.39 7.50 -3.39
C PRO A 153 -11.88 7.11 -4.78
N GLU A 154 -12.56 6.15 -5.39
CA GLU A 154 -12.37 5.71 -6.77
C GLU A 154 -12.30 6.88 -7.77
N GLN A 155 -11.09 7.27 -8.13
CA GLN A 155 -10.89 7.87 -9.44
C GLN A 155 -10.62 6.74 -10.40
N LYS A 156 -11.61 6.44 -11.26
CA LYS A 156 -11.39 5.77 -12.54
C LYS A 156 -10.24 6.51 -13.22
N ARG A 157 -9.03 5.96 -13.07
CA ARG A 157 -7.86 6.41 -13.82
C ARG A 157 -8.20 6.14 -15.28
N LYS A 158 -8.77 7.13 -15.97
CA LYS A 158 -8.81 7.10 -17.42
C LYS A 158 -7.38 6.84 -17.85
N PRO A 159 -7.11 5.73 -18.56
CA PRO A 159 -5.75 5.34 -18.83
C PRO A 159 -5.09 6.51 -19.54
N ARG A 160 -3.91 6.95 -19.09
CA ARG A 160 -3.15 8.05 -19.71
C ARG A 160 -3.02 7.87 -21.24
N TRP A 161 -3.11 6.62 -21.70
CA TRP A 161 -3.23 6.25 -23.10
C TRP A 161 -4.43 6.88 -23.83
N LEU A 162 -5.61 7.00 -23.21
CA LEU A 162 -6.77 7.66 -23.79
C LEU A 162 -6.54 9.15 -24.00
N TRP A 163 -5.75 9.78 -23.12
CA TRP A 163 -5.37 11.19 -23.27
C TRP A 163 -4.36 11.39 -24.42
N TRP A 164 -3.41 10.47 -24.57
CA TRP A 164 -2.51 10.43 -25.73
C TRP A 164 -3.26 10.15 -27.04
N LEU A 165 -4.23 9.23 -27.03
CA LEU A 165 -5.08 8.94 -28.18
C LEU A 165 -5.93 10.16 -28.56
N LEU A 166 -6.50 10.85 -27.57
CA LEU A 166 -7.27 12.09 -27.78
C LEU A 166 -6.38 13.21 -28.34
N LEU A 167 -5.15 13.36 -27.82
CA LEU A 167 -4.19 14.35 -28.30
C LEU A 167 -3.75 14.05 -29.74
N LEU A 168 -3.48 12.78 -30.06
CA LEU A 168 -3.16 12.33 -31.41
C LEU A 168 -4.30 12.63 -32.39
N LEU A 169 -5.55 12.32 -32.00
CA LEU A 169 -6.74 12.60 -32.81
C LEU A 169 -6.89 14.10 -33.07
N PHE A 170 -6.66 14.93 -32.05
CA PHE A 170 -6.74 16.38 -32.15
C PHE A 170 -5.67 16.95 -33.10
N ILE A 171 -4.44 16.45 -33.04
CA ILE A 171 -3.36 16.84 -33.97
C ILE A 171 -3.72 16.46 -35.41
N LEU A 172 -4.28 15.27 -35.63
CA LEU A 172 -4.70 14.81 -36.96
C LEU A 172 -5.80 15.71 -37.53
N LEU A 173 -6.76 16.10 -36.68
CA LEU A 173 -7.82 17.05 -37.03
C LEU A 173 -7.23 18.41 -37.42
N LEU A 174 -6.31 18.96 -36.61
CA LEU A 174 -5.64 20.23 -36.95
C LEU A 174 -4.92 20.13 -38.30
N LEU A 175 -4.13 19.08 -38.54
CA LEU A 175 -3.44 18.89 -39.82
C LEU A 175 -4.41 18.79 -41.00
N TRP A 176 -5.60 18.22 -40.79
CA TRP A 176 -6.64 18.15 -41.81
C TRP A 176 -7.26 19.53 -42.09
N LEU A 177 -7.53 20.34 -41.06
CA LEU A 177 -7.97 21.73 -41.23
C LEU A 177 -6.87 22.59 -41.89
N LEU A 178 -5.61 22.44 -41.50
CA LEU A 178 -4.49 23.14 -42.12
C LEU A 178 -4.27 22.73 -43.59
N ARG A 179 -4.60 21.49 -43.97
CA ARG A 179 -4.64 21.08 -45.39
C ARG A 179 -5.74 21.78 -46.18
N GLY A 180 -6.84 22.17 -45.53
CA GLY A 180 -7.86 23.03 -46.12
C GLY A 180 -7.42 24.50 -46.24
N CYS A 181 -6.48 24.94 -45.42
CA CYS A 181 -5.91 26.30 -45.43
C CYS A 181 -4.62 26.44 -46.25
N LEU A 182 -4.14 25.38 -46.92
CA LEU A 182 -2.94 25.48 -47.75
C LEU A 182 -3.33 25.99 -49.14
N PRO A 183 -2.99 27.25 -49.51
CA PRO A 183 -3.26 27.75 -50.84
C PRO A 183 -2.53 26.85 -51.84
N ARG A 184 -3.29 26.25 -52.76
CA ARG A 184 -2.74 25.59 -53.95
C ARG A 184 -1.98 26.66 -54.71
N ASN A 185 -0.67 26.75 -54.51
CA ASN A 185 0.16 27.65 -55.29
C ASN A 185 0.17 27.14 -56.73
N HIS A 186 -0.67 27.74 -57.56
CA HIS A 186 -0.69 27.56 -58.99
C HIS A 186 0.66 28.09 -59.50
N THR A 187 1.59 27.20 -59.83
CA THR A 187 2.77 27.54 -60.61
C THR A 187 2.31 27.93 -62.01
N HIS A 188 2.05 29.23 -62.20
CA HIS A 188 1.77 29.81 -63.50
C HIS A 188 3.09 29.91 -64.27
N ILE A 189 3.26 29.06 -65.28
CA ILE A 189 4.34 29.17 -66.26
C ILE A 189 4.17 30.51 -66.97
N ALA A 190 5.19 31.36 -66.88
CA ALA A 190 5.23 32.67 -67.50
C ALA A 190 5.36 32.54 -69.02
N ILE A 191 4.26 32.71 -69.75
CA ILE A 191 4.31 33.09 -71.16
C ILE A 191 4.40 34.62 -71.21
N LYS A 192 5.50 35.12 -71.76
CA LYS A 192 5.71 36.54 -72.06
C LYS A 192 4.59 37.05 -72.98
N GLN A 193 3.91 38.13 -72.60
CA GLN A 193 3.16 38.94 -73.55
C GLN A 193 3.42 40.45 -73.31
N PRO A 194 3.55 41.26 -74.38
CA PRO A 194 4.25 42.55 -74.35
C PRO A 194 3.35 43.74 -73.95
N ASN A 195 3.99 44.74 -73.32
CA ASN A 195 3.55 46.14 -73.11
C ASN A 195 2.86 46.75 -74.35
N PRO A 196 1.93 47.73 -74.20
CA PRO A 196 2.30 49.14 -73.89
C PRO A 196 1.18 49.94 -73.15
N PRO A 197 1.13 51.29 -73.14
CA PRO A 197 1.99 52.21 -72.38
C PRO A 197 1.20 53.26 -71.55
N VAL A 198 1.86 53.80 -70.51
CA VAL A 198 1.83 55.22 -70.04
C VAL A 198 0.49 55.87 -69.64
N ALA A 199 0.38 56.29 -68.37
CA ALA A 199 -0.03 57.66 -67.98
C ALA A 199 0.20 57.98 -66.48
N VAL A 200 1.38 58.54 -66.18
CA VAL A 200 1.65 59.74 -65.34
C VAL A 200 0.72 60.06 -64.15
N LYS A 201 1.23 59.98 -62.89
CA LYS A 201 1.69 61.13 -62.04
C LYS A 201 2.08 60.72 -60.57
N PRO A 202 3.31 61.02 -60.09
CA PRO A 202 3.71 61.13 -58.65
C PRO A 202 3.79 62.63 -58.23
N PRO A 203 4.32 63.10 -57.06
CA PRO A 203 4.82 62.50 -55.77
C PRO A 203 4.22 63.19 -54.50
N GLN A 204 4.41 62.77 -53.23
CA GLN A 204 5.52 63.09 -52.29
C GLN A 204 5.20 62.43 -50.90
N VAL A 205 6.02 61.55 -50.29
CA VAL A 205 7.16 61.75 -49.35
C VAL A 205 6.79 62.17 -47.91
N LYS A 206 7.03 61.29 -46.90
CA LYS A 206 8.01 61.46 -45.79
C LYS A 206 8.13 60.23 -44.83
N PRO A 207 9.31 59.56 -44.81
CA PRO A 207 9.85 58.52 -43.89
C PRO A 207 9.91 58.69 -42.34
N VAL A 208 9.89 57.50 -41.69
CA VAL A 208 10.78 56.90 -40.63
C VAL A 208 11.32 57.77 -39.48
N GLU A 209 11.09 57.36 -38.22
CA GLU A 209 12.09 56.80 -37.26
C GLU A 209 11.51 56.76 -35.82
N GLN A 210 11.53 55.60 -35.16
CA GLN A 210 11.18 55.42 -33.73
C GLN A 210 12.47 55.31 -32.89
N PRO A 211 12.59 55.96 -31.72
CA PRO A 211 13.76 55.85 -30.87
C PRO A 211 13.67 54.69 -29.88
N ILE A 212 14.81 54.03 -29.74
CA ILE A 212 15.18 52.94 -28.84
C ILE A 212 15.15 53.39 -27.36
N LYS A 213 14.64 52.54 -26.46
CA LYS A 213 15.02 52.52 -25.04
C LYS A 213 15.32 51.07 -24.60
N GLN A 214 16.61 50.80 -24.38
CA GLN A 214 17.14 49.75 -23.49
C GLN A 214 17.12 50.27 -22.03
N PRO A 215 18.06 49.82 -21.18
CA PRO A 215 17.97 49.51 -19.75
C PRO A 215 17.00 48.46 -19.18
N ILE A 216 17.53 47.24 -19.00
CA ILE A 216 17.40 46.49 -17.74
C ILE A 216 18.82 46.06 -17.34
N GLU A 217 19.28 46.58 -16.20
CA GLU A 217 20.57 46.30 -15.58
C GLU A 217 20.38 45.26 -14.46
N GLN A 218 21.26 44.25 -14.46
CA GLN A 218 21.41 43.17 -13.49
C GLN A 218 21.70 43.67 -12.07
N PRO A 219 21.42 42.83 -11.05
CA PRO A 219 22.46 42.64 -10.04
C PRO A 219 22.66 41.17 -9.64
N ALA A 220 23.91 40.73 -9.77
CA ALA A 220 24.63 39.75 -8.96
C ALA A 220 26.11 39.98 -9.30
N PRO A 221 27.10 39.87 -8.39
CA PRO A 221 27.20 38.77 -7.41
C PRO A 221 27.85 39.15 -6.06
N THR A 222 27.74 38.30 -5.04
CA THR A 222 28.85 38.12 -4.08
C THR A 222 28.78 36.74 -3.42
N VAL A 223 29.91 36.06 -3.44
CA VAL A 223 30.29 34.79 -2.78
C VAL A 223 31.72 35.08 -2.26
N PRO A 224 32.33 34.35 -1.31
CA PRO A 224 31.90 33.70 -0.05
C PRO A 224 32.72 34.22 1.16
N GLU A 225 32.41 33.82 2.40
CA GLU A 225 33.44 33.80 3.46
C GLU A 225 33.26 32.63 4.44
N VAL A 226 34.38 32.02 4.82
CA VAL A 226 34.52 30.72 5.48
C VAL A 226 35.37 30.87 6.73
N LYS A 227 34.97 30.15 7.80
CA LYS A 227 35.73 29.61 8.97
C LYS A 227 36.11 30.57 10.13
N PRO A 228 36.52 30.05 11.32
CA PRO A 228 36.10 28.87 12.12
C PRO A 228 36.01 29.18 13.64
N GLU A 229 35.29 28.39 14.46
CA GLU A 229 35.77 28.09 15.83
C GLU A 229 35.05 26.90 16.48
N ALA A 230 35.80 26.16 17.28
CA ALA A 230 35.49 24.88 17.90
C ALA A 230 35.03 25.03 19.36
N VAL A 231 34.60 23.91 19.97
CA VAL A 231 34.59 23.50 21.42
C VAL A 231 33.29 22.70 21.66
N VAL A 232 33.30 21.37 21.52
CA VAL A 232 33.63 20.35 22.55
C VAL A 232 32.83 20.52 23.86
N LEU A 233 31.78 19.70 24.02
CA LEU A 233 31.47 19.06 25.30
C LEU A 233 31.13 17.59 25.05
N SER A 234 31.87 16.73 25.75
CA SER A 234 31.86 15.28 25.71
C SER A 234 30.53 14.66 26.21
N PRO A 235 30.25 13.39 25.86
CA PRO A 235 29.09 12.67 26.36
C PRO A 235 29.37 12.08 27.76
N PRO A 236 28.41 12.07 28.70
CA PRO A 236 28.49 11.18 29.84
C PRO A 236 28.06 9.77 29.43
N ALA A 237 28.96 8.83 29.68
CA ALA A 237 28.68 7.42 29.78
C ALA A 237 27.75 7.11 30.96
N ASP A 238 27.22 5.89 30.92
CA ASP A 238 26.75 5.09 32.06
C ASP A 238 25.27 5.20 32.47
N VAL A 239 24.45 4.32 31.87
CA VAL A 239 23.43 3.57 32.63
C VAL A 239 23.40 2.14 32.08
N ARG A 240 24.50 1.39 32.25
CA ARG A 240 24.38 -0.07 32.37
C ARG A 240 24.11 -0.37 33.83
N LYS A 241 23.18 -1.29 34.07
CA LYS A 241 22.75 -1.89 35.34
C LYS A 241 21.57 -1.18 35.98
N LEU A 242 20.42 -1.85 35.93
CA LEU A 242 19.56 -2.17 37.08
C LEU A 242 18.46 -3.14 36.61
N CYS A 243 18.86 -4.34 36.20
CA CYS A 243 18.02 -5.52 36.39
C CYS A 243 18.29 -6.03 37.80
N PRO A 244 17.31 -6.11 38.72
CA PRO A 244 17.43 -7.04 39.83
C PRO A 244 17.06 -8.43 39.31
N SER A 245 18.04 -9.11 38.73
CA SER A 245 18.05 -10.56 38.56
C SER A 245 18.34 -11.23 39.91
N GLN A 246 17.37 -11.29 40.82
CA GLN A 246 17.33 -12.29 41.90
C GLN A 246 15.90 -12.46 42.44
N ARG A 247 15.14 -13.37 41.84
CA ARG A 247 13.95 -13.94 42.49
C ARG A 247 14.42 -15.11 43.34
N LYS A 248 14.34 -15.00 44.68
CA LYS A 248 14.55 -16.15 45.57
C LYS A 248 13.42 -17.17 45.34
N ARG A 249 13.77 -18.46 45.35
CA ARG A 249 12.89 -19.61 45.08
C ARG A 249 11.65 -19.71 46.00
N ASN A 250 11.58 -18.91 47.07
CA ASN A 250 10.58 -19.04 48.13
C ASN A 250 9.49 -17.95 48.11
N GLN A 251 9.27 -17.29 46.97
CA GLN A 251 8.11 -16.40 46.78
C GLN A 251 7.13 -17.05 45.80
N ALA A 252 6.47 -18.10 46.27
CA ALA A 252 5.24 -18.59 45.68
C ALA A 252 4.07 -17.74 46.22
N PRO A 253 3.13 -17.28 45.39
CA PRO A 253 1.88 -16.73 45.90
C PRO A 253 1.11 -17.83 46.62
N GLU A 254 0.71 -17.54 47.85
CA GLU A 254 -0.15 -18.37 48.69
C GLU A 254 -1.48 -18.60 47.97
N VAL A 255 -1.73 -19.85 47.57
CA VAL A 255 -3.02 -20.27 47.01
C VAL A 255 -3.93 -20.55 48.19
N VAL A 256 -4.87 -19.64 48.46
CA VAL A 256 -5.95 -19.88 49.42
C VAL A 256 -6.84 -20.97 48.84
N VAL A 257 -6.78 -22.16 49.45
CA VAL A 257 -7.70 -23.27 49.19
C VAL A 257 -9.07 -22.87 49.77
N VAL A 258 -10.00 -22.46 48.92
CA VAL A 258 -11.41 -22.32 49.31
C VAL A 258 -12.00 -23.73 49.32
N ASN A 259 -12.11 -24.30 50.52
CA ASN A 259 -12.70 -25.60 50.76
C ASN A 259 -14.23 -25.40 50.90
N GLU A 260 -14.95 -25.43 49.78
CA GLU A 260 -16.42 -25.39 49.78
C GLU A 260 -16.96 -26.68 50.43
N MET A 261 -17.41 -26.52 51.67
CA MET A 261 -18.01 -27.56 52.50
C MET A 261 -19.45 -27.76 52.02
N VAL A 262 -19.73 -28.91 51.40
CA VAL A 262 -21.09 -29.32 51.03
C VAL A 262 -21.85 -29.75 52.30
N PRO A 263 -23.00 -29.13 52.66
CA PRO A 263 -23.90 -29.73 53.63
C PRO A 263 -24.89 -30.64 52.90
N THR A 264 -24.64 -31.94 52.95
CA THR A 264 -25.68 -32.96 52.77
C THR A 264 -26.67 -32.82 53.93
N THR A 265 -27.89 -32.39 53.66
CA THR A 265 -28.99 -32.49 54.63
C THR A 265 -30.00 -33.49 54.10
N LEU A 266 -30.33 -34.43 54.99
CA LEU A 266 -31.28 -35.53 54.91
C LEU A 266 -32.70 -35.09 54.56
#